data_AF-A0A9E5TID9-F1
#
_entry.id   AF-A0A9E5TID9-F1
#
_cell.length_a   1.000
_cell.length_b   1.000
_cell.length_c   1.000
_cell.angle_alpha   90.00
_cell.angle_beta   90.00
_cell.angle_gamma   90.00
#
_symmetry.space_group_name_H-M   'P 1'
#
loop_
_entity.id
_entity.type
_entity.pdbx_description
1 polymer ?
#
loop_
_entity_poly.entity_id
_entity_poly.type
_entity_poly.pdbx_seq_one_letter_code
_entity_poly.pdbx_strand_id
1 'polypeptide(L)'
;MRSLHVRSYACNPASLQGSVLPARIPPLILSFILAFSIPYWSAATGSSSPTSLWGDVRVDDAGSTVTQQANPVLAIGVDGAVFALWEDHRGSGIALFLAKSINGGRSFGP
;
A
#
# COMPACT_ATOMS: atom_id res chain seq x y z
N MET A 1 -25.79 -23.55 -3.33
CA MET A 1 -24.63 -23.30 -4.23
C MET A 1 -23.40 -23.24 -3.35
N ARG A 2 -22.38 -24.06 -3.62
CA ARG A 2 -21.27 -24.35 -2.70
C ARG A 2 -20.21 -23.25 -2.77
N SER A 3 -19.83 -22.69 -1.61
CA SER A 3 -18.72 -21.76 -1.46
C SER A 3 -17.39 -22.53 -1.47
N LEU A 4 -16.46 -22.14 -2.34
CA LEU A 4 -15.14 -22.75 -2.46
C LEU A 4 -14.11 -21.86 -1.73
N HIS A 5 -13.48 -22.39 -0.69
CA HIS A 5 -12.48 -21.71 0.12
C HIS A 5 -11.09 -22.17 -0.33
N VAL A 6 -10.31 -21.30 -0.98
CA VAL A 6 -8.98 -21.65 -1.49
C VAL A 6 -7.96 -21.45 -0.35
N ARG A 7 -7.45 -22.55 0.19
CA ARG A 7 -6.29 -22.56 1.10
C ARG A 7 -5.03 -22.82 0.29
N SER A 8 -4.15 -21.83 0.20
CA SER A 8 -2.78 -22.03 -0.29
C SER A 8 -1.93 -22.60 0.84
N TYR A 9 -1.44 -23.83 0.65
CA TYR A 9 -0.45 -24.47 1.49
C TYR A 9 0.95 -24.03 1.02
N ALA A 10 1.66 -23.27 1.84
CA ALA A 10 3.10 -23.04 1.64
C ALA A 10 3.89 -23.88 2.65
N CYS A 11 4.85 -24.62 2.13
CA CYS A 11 5.76 -25.54 2.81
C CYS A 11 6.59 -24.81 3.89
N ASN A 12 6.74 -25.45 5.06
CA ASN A 12 7.59 -24.99 6.17
C ASN A 12 8.94 -25.71 6.13
N PRO A 13 10.07 -24.99 6.06
CA PRO A 13 11.33 -25.52 6.55
C PRO A 13 12.04 -24.52 7.47
N ALA A 14 11.53 -24.31 8.69
CA ALA A 14 12.30 -23.67 9.76
C ALA A 14 11.85 -24.15 11.14
N SER A 15 12.05 -25.43 11.41
CA SER A 15 12.05 -26.00 12.75
C SER A 15 13.46 -25.99 13.34
N LEU A 16 13.88 -24.91 14.01
CA LEU A 16 15.01 -24.92 14.95
C LEU A 16 14.75 -23.94 16.12
N GLN A 17 14.16 -24.50 17.18
CA GLN A 17 14.40 -24.28 18.62
C GLN A 17 14.75 -22.88 19.16
N GLY A 18 14.00 -22.46 20.20
CA GLY A 18 14.53 -21.57 21.24
C GLY A 18 13.50 -20.67 21.94
N SER A 19 12.77 -21.23 22.91
CA SER A 19 12.00 -20.47 23.90
C SER A 19 12.92 -19.57 24.72
N VAL A 20 12.75 -18.25 24.66
CA VAL A 20 13.36 -17.31 25.61
C VAL A 20 12.29 -16.66 26.47
N LEU A 21 12.31 -17.04 27.75
CA LEU A 21 11.52 -16.51 28.86
C LEU A 21 11.73 -14.98 29.01
N PRO A 22 10.80 -14.24 29.66
CA PRO A 22 10.93 -12.79 29.77
C PRO A 22 12.13 -12.41 30.64
N ALA A 23 13.18 -11.89 30.02
CA ALA A 23 14.36 -11.41 30.72
C ALA A 23 14.05 -10.08 31.43
N ARG A 24 13.64 -10.26 32.68
CA ARG A 24 13.64 -9.33 33.82
C ARG A 24 14.89 -8.44 33.79
N ILE A 25 14.70 -7.15 33.56
CA ILE A 25 15.75 -6.10 33.59
C ILE A 25 16.25 -5.93 35.03
N PRO A 26 17.55 -6.12 35.34
CA PRO A 26 18.17 -5.57 36.54
C PRO A 26 18.85 -4.22 36.24
N PRO A 27 18.84 -3.29 37.20
CA PRO A 27 19.18 -1.89 36.98
C PRO A 27 20.68 -1.63 37.02
N LEU A 28 21.03 -0.41 36.62
CA LEU A 28 22.28 0.34 36.89
C LEU A 28 23.30 0.38 35.75
N ILE A 29 23.03 1.20 34.73
CA ILE A 29 24.05 2.14 34.25
C ILE A 29 23.45 3.54 34.26
N LEU A 30 24.00 4.34 35.16
CA LEU A 30 23.77 5.74 35.40
C LEU A 30 24.12 6.55 34.14
N SER A 31 23.12 6.96 33.37
CA SER A 31 23.25 8.09 32.43
C SER A 31 21.89 8.76 32.26
N PHE A 32 21.78 9.90 32.91
CA PHE A 32 20.66 10.80 32.94
C PHE A 32 20.51 11.44 31.55
N ILE A 33 19.72 10.86 30.65
CA ILE A 33 19.25 11.60 29.47
C ILE A 33 18.00 12.38 29.91
N LEU A 34 18.17 13.69 29.97
CA LEU A 34 17.07 14.65 30.12
C LEU A 34 16.07 14.46 28.97
N ALA A 35 14.82 14.20 29.36
CA ALA A 35 13.58 14.47 28.64
C ALA A 35 13.61 14.40 27.10
N PHE A 36 13.12 13.30 26.53
CA PHE A 36 12.27 13.41 25.35
C PHE A 36 11.11 12.43 25.51
N SER A 37 10.01 12.95 26.05
CA SER A 37 8.69 12.35 25.94
C SER A 37 8.47 11.97 24.47
N ILE A 38 8.44 10.67 24.16
CA ILE A 38 7.84 10.24 22.91
C ILE A 38 6.37 9.98 23.25
N PRO A 39 5.43 10.91 23.00
CA PRO A 39 4.04 10.52 22.93
C PRO A 39 3.93 9.54 21.75
N TYR A 40 3.70 8.26 22.02
CA TYR A 40 3.30 7.30 21.00
C TYR A 40 1.86 7.58 20.59
N TRP A 41 1.64 8.71 19.93
CA TRP A 41 0.52 8.91 19.02
C TRP A 41 1.03 9.77 17.88
N SER A 42 1.66 9.13 16.91
CA SER A 42 1.73 9.72 15.58
C SER A 42 0.35 9.49 14.95
N ALA A 43 -0.46 10.55 14.85
CA ALA A 43 -1.64 10.50 14.00
C ALA A 43 -1.14 10.29 12.56
N ALA A 44 -1.56 9.20 11.92
CA ALA A 44 -1.24 8.94 10.53
C ALA A 44 -1.83 10.07 9.65
N THR A 45 -1.02 11.07 9.31
CA THR A 45 -1.35 12.06 8.29
C THR A 45 -1.10 11.43 6.93
N GLY A 46 -2.07 10.65 6.48
CA GLY A 46 -2.03 9.98 5.18
C GLY A 46 -2.88 8.73 5.18
N SER A 47 -3.98 8.76 4.44
CA SER A 47 -4.88 7.63 4.22
C SER A 47 -4.19 6.55 3.37
N SER A 48 -3.24 5.83 3.95
CA SER A 48 -3.05 4.44 3.57
C SER A 48 -4.12 3.66 4.31
N SER A 49 -4.99 2.95 3.60
CA SER A 49 -5.83 1.96 4.27
C SER A 49 -4.88 1.01 5.00
N PRO A 50 -5.18 0.61 6.25
CA PRO A 50 -4.26 -0.22 7.07
C PRO A 50 -3.95 -1.61 6.48
N THR A 51 -4.33 -1.88 5.23
CA THR A 51 -4.12 -3.10 4.46
C THR A 51 -3.06 -2.98 3.36
N SER A 52 -2.54 -1.79 3.03
CA SER A 52 -1.50 -1.66 2.00
C SER A 52 -0.11 -1.59 2.63
N LEU A 53 0.59 -2.74 2.65
CA LEU A 53 2.00 -2.83 3.05
C LEU A 53 2.97 -2.28 1.98
N TRP A 54 2.44 -1.85 0.82
CA TRP A 54 3.24 -1.53 -0.37
C TRP A 54 3.05 -0.12 -0.91
N GLY A 55 2.16 0.68 -0.29
CA GLY A 55 1.85 2.04 -0.72
C GLY A 55 1.01 2.05 -1.99
N ASP A 56 -0.25 2.47 -1.87
CA ASP A 56 -1.14 2.56 -3.02
C ASP A 56 -0.87 3.85 -3.79
N VAL A 57 -0.88 3.77 -5.13
CA VAL A 57 -0.76 4.93 -6.02
C VAL A 57 -2.12 5.23 -6.61
N ARG A 58 -2.61 6.45 -6.37
CA ARG A 58 -3.82 6.96 -7.03
C ARG A 58 -3.47 7.38 -8.46
N VAL A 59 -4.28 6.92 -9.42
CA VAL A 59 -4.13 7.25 -10.85
C VAL A 59 -5.45 7.84 -11.35
N ASP A 60 -5.50 9.16 -11.43
CA ASP A 60 -6.54 9.95 -12.11
C ASP A 60 -6.02 11.37 -12.35
N ASP A 61 -6.82 12.21 -13.01
CA ASP A 61 -6.57 13.62 -13.27
C ASP A 61 -7.59 14.54 -12.56
N ALA A 62 -8.35 14.02 -11.59
CA ALA A 62 -9.45 14.75 -10.94
C ALA A 62 -9.03 15.58 -9.71
N GLY A 63 -7.76 15.52 -9.32
CA GLY A 63 -7.25 16.21 -8.13
C GLY A 63 -7.94 15.70 -6.85
N SER A 64 -8.27 16.59 -5.91
CA SER A 64 -8.92 16.19 -4.64
C SER A 64 -10.45 16.04 -4.74
N THR A 65 -11.05 16.40 -5.87
CA THR A 65 -12.51 16.37 -6.03
C THR A 65 -13.00 14.95 -6.27
N VAL A 66 -14.05 14.55 -5.56
CA VAL A 66 -14.73 13.28 -5.81
C VAL A 66 -15.48 13.38 -7.14
N THR A 67 -15.18 12.46 -8.04
CA THR A 67 -15.71 12.46 -9.42
C THR A 67 -16.09 11.06 -9.83
N GLN A 68 -16.98 10.95 -10.81
CA GLN A 68 -17.41 9.65 -11.32
C GLN A 68 -16.43 9.15 -12.38
N GLN A 69 -15.68 8.12 -12.01
CA GLN A 69 -14.72 7.43 -12.86
C GLN A 69 -14.92 5.92 -12.68
N ALA A 70 -14.78 5.14 -13.75
CA ALA A 70 -15.16 3.73 -13.76
C ALA A 70 -14.29 2.89 -14.72
N ASN A 71 -14.50 1.58 -14.65
CA ASN A 71 -13.96 0.59 -15.59
C ASN A 71 -12.44 0.70 -15.83
N PRO A 72 -11.60 0.69 -14.79
CA PRO A 72 -10.16 0.76 -14.97
C PRO A 72 -9.61 -0.53 -15.61
N VAL A 73 -8.64 -0.36 -16.51
CA VAL A 73 -7.89 -1.45 -17.14
C VAL A 73 -6.40 -1.17 -17.00
N LEU A 74 -5.63 -2.20 -16.65
CA LEU A 74 -4.17 -2.14 -16.57
C LEU A 74 -3.54 -3.12 -17.57
N ALA A 75 -2.51 -2.65 -18.27
CA ALA A 75 -1.69 -3.46 -19.17
C ALA A 75 -0.21 -3.14 -18.98
N ILE A 76 0.65 -4.13 -19.23
CA ILE A 76 2.11 -3.97 -19.20
C ILE A 76 2.62 -4.17 -20.63
N GLY A 77 3.36 -3.18 -21.13
CA GLY A 77 4.03 -3.24 -22.42
C GLY A 77 5.26 -4.17 -22.40
N VAL A 78 5.73 -4.54 -23.58
CA VAL A 78 6.94 -5.39 -23.74
C VAL A 78 8.21 -4.71 -23.21
N ASP A 79 8.20 -3.39 -23.09
CA ASP A 79 9.24 -2.54 -22.52
C ASP A 79 9.14 -2.39 -20.99
N GLY A 80 8.15 -3.03 -20.36
CA GLY A 80 7.86 -2.91 -18.93
C GLY A 80 7.12 -1.64 -18.54
N ALA A 81 6.69 -0.82 -19.50
CA ALA A 81 5.82 0.31 -19.22
C ALA A 81 4.44 -0.16 -18.75
N VAL A 82 3.87 0.51 -17.75
CA VAL A 82 2.51 0.21 -17.26
C VAL A 82 1.56 1.26 -17.81
N PHE A 83 0.45 0.80 -18.38
CA PHE A 83 -0.62 1.65 -18.91
C PHE A 83 -1.87 1.45 -18.07
N ALA A 84 -2.43 2.56 -17.58
CA ALA A 84 -3.71 2.61 -16.89
C ALA A 84 -4.71 3.35 -17.78
N LEU A 85 -5.82 2.71 -18.12
CA LEU A 85 -6.94 3.30 -18.87
C LEU A 85 -8.16 3.30 -17.97
N TRP A 86 -8.95 4.38 -17.97
CA TRP A 86 -10.21 4.43 -17.24
C TRP A 86 -11.24 5.27 -17.99
N GLU A 87 -12.51 5.03 -17.66
CA GLU A 87 -13.60 5.87 -18.08
C GLU A 87 -13.79 7.03 -17.10
N ASP A 88 -14.04 8.20 -17.66
CA ASP A 88 -14.31 9.42 -16.93
C ASP A 88 -15.65 10.02 -17.34
N HIS A 89 -16.53 10.21 -16.36
CA HIS A 89 -17.92 10.61 -16.57
C HIS A 89 -18.17 12.05 -16.08
N ARG A 90 -17.11 12.88 -15.94
CA ARG A 90 -17.24 14.28 -15.46
C ARG A 90 -17.88 15.22 -16.47
N GLY A 91 -17.97 14.84 -17.75
CA GLY A 91 -18.50 15.65 -18.85
C GLY A 91 -19.92 15.28 -19.28
N SER A 92 -20.33 15.76 -20.46
CA SER A 92 -21.62 15.40 -21.09
C SER A 92 -21.67 13.98 -21.67
N GLY A 93 -20.59 13.20 -21.51
CA GLY A 93 -20.45 11.84 -21.97
C GLY A 93 -19.25 11.16 -21.31
N ILE A 94 -19.01 9.91 -21.71
CA ILE A 94 -17.89 9.10 -21.22
C ILE A 94 -16.64 9.44 -22.04
N ALA A 95 -15.59 9.90 -21.36
CA ALA A 95 -14.26 10.08 -21.93
C ALA A 95 -13.33 8.94 -21.49
N LEU A 96 -12.41 8.52 -22.36
CA LEU A 96 -11.37 7.57 -22.01
C LEU A 96 -10.09 8.32 -21.69
N PHE A 97 -9.54 8.06 -20.50
CA PHE A 97 -8.30 8.64 -20.03
C PHE A 97 -7.22 7.58 -19.90
N LEU A 98 -5.99 7.94 -20.22
CA LEU A 98 -4.81 7.07 -20.18
C LEU A 98 -3.74 7.73 -19.32
N ALA A 99 -3.02 6.91 -18.56
CA ALA A 99 -1.77 7.31 -17.90
C ALA A 99 -0.71 6.23 -18.10
N LYS A 100 0.56 6.66 -18.24
CA LYS A 100 1.71 5.78 -18.46
C LYS A 100 2.69 5.85 -17.29
N SER A 101 3.17 4.71 -16.84
CA SER A 101 4.30 4.58 -15.93
C SER A 101 5.51 3.99 -16.64
N ILE A 102 6.68 4.55 -16.36
CA ILE A 102 7.99 4.05 -16.80
C ILE A 102 8.84 3.53 -15.64
N ASN A 103 8.27 3.46 -14.43
CA ASN A 103 8.98 3.09 -13.21
C ASN A 103 8.26 1.97 -12.43
N GLY A 104 7.60 1.07 -13.15
CA GLY A 104 6.93 -0.10 -12.59
C GLY A 104 5.70 0.24 -11.76
N GLY A 105 4.98 1.31 -12.09
CA GLY A 105 3.74 1.71 -11.40
C GLY A 105 3.94 2.57 -10.16
N ARG A 106 5.17 3.03 -9.87
CA ARG A 106 5.45 3.92 -8.72
C ARG A 106 4.95 5.35 -8.95
N SER A 107 4.92 5.80 -10.19
CA SER A 107 4.26 7.03 -10.61
C SER A 107 3.76 6.92 -12.05
N PHE A 108 2.75 7.73 -12.38
CA PHE A 108 2.15 7.79 -13.70
C PHE A 108 2.20 9.24 -14.22
N GLY A 109 2.59 9.38 -15.49
CA GLY A 109 2.44 10.62 -16.25
C GLY A 109 1.28 10.52 -17.25
N PRO A 110 0.95 11.62 -17.93
CA PRO A 110 0.03 11.60 -19.07
C PRO A 110 0.54 10.69 -20.19
#